data_AF-A0A928KQ26-F1
#
_entry.id   AF-A0A928KQ26-F1
#
_cell.length_a   1.000
_cell.length_b   1.000
_cell.length_c   1.000
_cell.angle_alpha   90.00
_cell.angle_beta   90.00
_cell.angle_gamma   90.00
#
_symmetry.space_group_name_H-M   'P 1'
#
loop_
_entity.id
_entity.type
_entity.pdbx_description
1 polymer ?
#
loop_
_entity_poly.entity_id
_entity_poly.type
_entity_poly.pdbx_seq_one_letter_code
_entity_poly.pdbx_strand_id
1 'polypeptide(L)'
;MHGYDEQLIIRDLVESYGLRISTKHAPGNICAVSTLEYIYENYGFQTLNRTLLLIISTWEGDVNSFSSNIMKAVAKVISVYGDKINDEIFKEKVGAVSVKTLTRTAKERRPGSMGFAEAIVITYNGKVKTNTNRLFMNKLYMRDGNIFKDIEDEENDQQSEVI
;
A
#
# COMPACT_ATOMS: atom_id res chain seq x y z
N MET A 1 6.56 15.33 21.85
CA MET A 1 6.34 14.09 22.63
C MET A 1 5.52 13.04 21.87
N HIS A 2 4.94 13.34 20.70
CA HIS A 2 4.08 12.41 19.93
C HIS A 2 4.82 11.31 19.13
N GLY A 3 6.06 11.53 18.66
CA GLY A 3 6.72 10.57 17.76
C GLY A 3 7.29 9.30 18.40
N TYR A 4 7.46 9.25 19.73
CA TYR A 4 8.00 8.05 20.40
C TYR A 4 6.97 6.92 20.42
N ASP A 5 5.71 7.25 20.70
CA ASP A 5 4.62 6.27 20.77
C ASP A 5 4.28 5.72 19.36
N GLU A 6 4.34 6.57 18.33
CA GLU A 6 4.14 6.16 16.94
C GLU A 6 5.21 5.17 16.47
N GLN A 7 6.48 5.42 16.81
CA GLN A 7 7.57 4.50 16.48
C GLN A 7 7.43 3.14 17.17
N LEU A 8 6.93 3.11 18.40
CA LEU A 8 6.63 1.86 19.11
C LEU A 8 5.50 1.11 18.40
N ILE A 9 4.39 1.77 18.08
CA ILE A 9 3.25 1.16 17.37
C ILE A 9 3.69 0.59 16.02
N ILE A 10 4.45 1.37 15.23
CA ILE A 10 4.95 0.93 13.92
C ILE A 10 5.86 -0.27 14.08
N ARG A 11 6.76 -0.26 15.07
CA ARG A 11 7.68 -1.38 15.32
C ARG A 11 6.92 -2.64 15.73
N ASP A 12 6.01 -2.53 16.69
CA ASP A 12 5.23 -3.65 17.21
C ASP A 12 4.37 -4.26 16.09
N LEU A 13 3.81 -3.43 15.20
CA LEU A 13 3.10 -3.88 14.00
C LEU A 13 4.02 -4.67 13.06
N VAL A 14 5.19 -4.15 12.72
CA VAL A 14 6.15 -4.83 11.84
C VAL A 14 6.59 -6.18 12.44
N GLU A 15 6.91 -6.20 13.74
CA GLU A 15 7.33 -7.41 14.44
C GLU A 15 6.20 -8.45 14.56
N SER A 16 4.94 -8.02 14.66
CA SER A 16 3.78 -8.92 14.67
C SER A 16 3.67 -9.78 13.39
N TYR A 17 4.22 -9.30 12.27
CA TYR A 17 4.29 -10.03 11.00
C TYR A 17 5.57 -10.85 10.82
N GLY A 18 6.40 -10.94 11.87
CA GLY A 18 7.71 -11.59 11.79
C GLY A 18 8.74 -10.83 10.96
N LEU A 19 8.44 -9.58 10.59
CA LEU A 19 9.38 -8.69 9.91
C LEU A 19 10.28 -8.01 10.94
N ARG A 20 11.41 -7.46 10.49
CA ARG A 20 12.32 -6.70 11.36
C ARG A 20 12.73 -5.38 10.73
N ILE A 21 12.71 -4.33 11.53
CA ILE A 21 13.36 -3.06 11.18
C ILE A 21 14.87 -3.27 11.29
N SER A 22 15.58 -3.11 10.18
CA SER A 22 17.01 -3.39 10.10
C SER A 22 17.67 -2.57 9.01
N THR A 23 18.92 -2.17 9.21
CA THR A 23 19.73 -1.52 8.16
C THR A 23 20.28 -2.53 7.14
N LYS A 24 20.14 -3.84 7.40
CA LYS A 24 20.61 -4.90 6.52
C LYS A 24 19.56 -5.30 5.51
N HIS A 25 19.97 -5.34 4.25
CA HIS A 25 19.17 -5.81 3.14
C HIS A 25 19.08 -7.35 3.17
N ALA A 26 17.99 -7.89 3.73
CA ALA A 26 17.72 -9.32 3.82
C ALA A 26 16.21 -9.59 3.73
N PRO A 27 15.77 -10.81 3.36
CA PRO A 27 14.34 -11.16 3.34
C PRO A 27 13.68 -10.90 4.70
N GLY A 28 12.47 -10.34 4.68
CA GLY A 28 11.74 -9.99 5.90
C GLY A 28 12.28 -8.77 6.67
N ASN A 29 13.31 -8.09 6.17
CA ASN A 29 13.80 -6.85 6.77
C ASN A 29 13.24 -5.62 6.07
N ILE A 30 12.87 -4.60 6.84
CA ILE A 30 12.51 -3.27 6.35
C ILE A 30 13.59 -2.27 6.75
N CYS A 31 14.29 -1.71 5.75
CA CYS A 31 15.27 -0.64 5.95
C CYS A 31 14.63 0.76 5.96
N ALA A 32 13.44 0.89 5.38
CA ALA A 32 12.81 2.17 5.08
C ALA A 32 11.84 2.63 6.20
N VAL A 33 12.36 2.83 7.42
CA VAL A 33 11.57 3.25 8.59
C VAL A 33 10.80 4.54 8.34
N SER A 34 11.44 5.54 7.75
CA SER A 34 10.81 6.81 7.38
C SER A 34 9.64 6.66 6.40
N THR A 35 9.59 5.53 5.67
CA THR A 35 8.44 5.25 4.81
C THR A 35 7.27 4.65 5.59
N LEU A 36 7.54 3.84 6.62
CA LEU A 36 6.49 3.35 7.51
C LEU A 36 5.86 4.51 8.28
N GLU A 37 6.70 5.39 8.85
CA GLU A 37 6.28 6.63 9.51
C GLU A 37 5.46 7.51 8.56
N TYR A 38 5.95 7.75 7.35
CA TYR A 38 5.21 8.50 6.34
C TYR A 38 3.83 7.90 6.05
N ILE A 39 3.71 6.57 5.91
CA ILE A 39 2.42 5.93 5.62
C ILE A 39 1.49 6.06 6.83
N TYR A 40 2.00 5.85 8.03
CA TYR A 40 1.24 6.02 9.27
C TYR A 40 0.70 7.45 9.41
N GLU A 41 1.56 8.46 9.24
CA GLU A 41 1.21 9.87 9.38
C GLU A 41 0.22 10.34 8.30
N ASN A 42 0.34 9.85 7.06
CA ASN A 42 -0.44 10.36 5.92
C ASN A 42 -1.67 9.50 5.60
N TYR A 43 -1.75 8.25 6.06
CA TYR A 43 -2.85 7.34 5.72
C TYR A 43 -3.41 6.57 6.92
N GLY A 44 -2.82 6.74 8.11
CA GLY A 44 -3.26 6.09 9.33
C GLY A 44 -2.80 4.63 9.48
N PHE A 45 -3.02 4.09 10.68
CA PHE A 45 -2.63 2.73 11.07
C PHE A 45 -3.24 1.65 10.18
N GLN A 46 -4.53 1.75 9.85
CA GLN A 46 -5.23 0.72 9.06
C GLN A 46 -4.62 0.58 7.66
N THR A 47 -4.29 1.69 7.01
CA THR A 47 -3.64 1.67 5.69
C THR A 47 -2.23 1.10 5.77
N LEU A 48 -1.46 1.45 6.81
CA LEU A 48 -0.14 0.86 7.04
C LEU A 48 -0.24 -0.66 7.22
N ASN A 49 -1.15 -1.11 8.08
CA ASN A 49 -1.41 -2.52 8.36
C ASN A 49 -1.75 -3.30 7.08
N ARG A 50 -2.74 -2.82 6.31
CA ARG A 50 -3.14 -3.44 5.04
C ARG A 50 -2.03 -3.40 4.00
N THR A 51 -1.21 -2.34 3.97
CA THR A 51 -0.04 -2.23 3.08
C THR A 51 0.97 -3.34 3.34
N LEU A 52 1.33 -3.56 4.62
CA LEU A 52 2.28 -4.61 5.00
C LEU A 52 1.71 -5.99 4.64
N LEU A 53 0.45 -6.27 5.00
CA LEU A 53 -0.22 -7.53 4.69
C LEU A 53 -0.27 -7.82 3.18
N LEU A 54 -0.62 -6.83 2.36
CA LEU A 54 -0.65 -7.01 0.90
C LEU A 54 0.73 -7.36 0.36
N ILE A 55 1.76 -6.64 0.79
CA ILE A 55 3.14 -6.85 0.32
C ILE A 55 3.63 -8.24 0.73
N ILE A 56 3.42 -8.64 1.99
CA ILE A 56 3.77 -9.98 2.50
C ILE A 56 3.03 -11.05 1.69
N SER A 57 1.72 -10.89 1.52
CA SER A 57 0.88 -11.89 0.85
C SER A 57 1.21 -12.02 -0.64
N THR A 58 1.74 -10.96 -1.26
CA THR A 58 2.03 -10.90 -2.70
C THR A 58 3.45 -11.37 -3.04
N TRP A 59 4.46 -11.02 -2.23
CA TRP A 59 5.87 -11.29 -2.53
C TRP A 59 6.64 -11.99 -1.41
N GLU A 60 5.96 -12.45 -0.36
CA GLU A 60 6.51 -13.29 0.73
C GLU A 60 7.76 -12.68 1.38
N GLY A 61 7.82 -11.35 1.43
CA GLY A 61 8.94 -10.62 2.01
C GLY A 61 10.23 -10.65 1.18
N ASP A 62 10.12 -10.74 -0.16
CA ASP A 62 11.23 -10.47 -1.08
C ASP A 62 11.99 -9.20 -0.66
N VAL A 63 13.32 -9.25 -0.76
CA VAL A 63 14.19 -8.20 -0.21
C VAL A 63 13.88 -6.81 -0.76
N ASN A 64 13.39 -6.72 -2.00
CA ASN A 64 13.07 -5.45 -2.64
C ASN A 64 11.59 -5.07 -2.50
N SER A 65 10.73 -5.96 -2.00
CA SER A 65 9.28 -5.74 -1.89
C SER A 65 8.93 -4.61 -0.90
N PHE A 66 9.73 -4.45 0.16
CA PHE A 66 9.59 -3.35 1.13
C PHE A 66 10.44 -2.11 0.78
N SER A 67 10.71 -1.87 -0.50
CA SER A 67 11.33 -0.61 -0.91
C SER A 67 10.37 0.57 -0.66
N SER A 68 10.92 1.74 -0.36
CA SER A 68 10.11 2.95 -0.09
C SER A 68 9.11 3.26 -1.21
N ASN A 69 9.49 3.03 -2.47
CA ASN A 69 8.61 3.32 -3.60
C ASN A 69 7.44 2.33 -3.70
N ILE A 70 7.67 1.04 -3.41
CA ILE A 70 6.61 0.03 -3.44
C ILE A 70 5.65 0.24 -2.28
N MET A 71 6.15 0.44 -1.06
CA MET A 71 5.28 0.68 0.10
C MET A 71 4.42 1.92 -0.09
N LYS A 72 5.00 3.03 -0.54
CA LYS A 72 4.21 4.26 -0.85
C LYS A 72 3.20 4.04 -1.97
N ALA A 73 3.54 3.25 -2.98
CA ALA A 73 2.64 2.95 -4.08
C ALA A 73 1.45 2.10 -3.64
N VAL A 74 1.70 1.04 -2.85
CA VAL A 74 0.65 0.17 -2.31
C VAL A 74 -0.25 0.95 -1.36
N ALA A 75 0.32 1.74 -0.43
CA ALA A 75 -0.46 2.60 0.45
C ALA A 75 -1.35 3.60 -0.32
N LYS A 76 -0.81 4.25 -1.35
CA LYS A 76 -1.58 5.15 -2.22
C LYS A 76 -2.70 4.41 -2.96
N VAL A 77 -2.43 3.21 -3.48
CA VAL A 77 -3.42 2.36 -4.16
C VAL A 77 -4.54 2.00 -3.18
N ILE A 78 -4.22 1.53 -1.98
CA ILE A 78 -5.19 1.23 -0.91
C ILE A 78 -6.02 2.47 -0.58
N SER A 79 -5.38 3.61 -0.32
CA SER A 79 -6.05 4.86 0.02
C SER A 79 -6.99 5.37 -1.09
N VAL A 80 -6.62 5.20 -2.37
CA VAL A 80 -7.42 5.71 -3.50
C VAL A 80 -8.61 4.80 -3.86
N TYR A 81 -8.47 3.49 -3.68
CA TYR A 81 -9.46 2.52 -4.14
C TYR A 81 -10.20 1.81 -3.01
N GLY A 82 -9.71 1.88 -1.77
CA GLY A 82 -10.34 1.31 -0.58
C GLY A 82 -10.74 -0.15 -0.78
N ASP A 83 -12.01 -0.44 -0.55
CA ASP A 83 -12.59 -1.78 -0.64
C ASP A 83 -12.79 -2.28 -2.08
N LYS A 84 -12.56 -1.43 -3.09
CA LYS A 84 -12.57 -1.88 -4.50
C LYS A 84 -11.35 -2.74 -4.85
N ILE A 85 -10.30 -2.69 -4.03
CA ILE A 85 -9.18 -3.62 -4.16
C ILE A 85 -9.60 -4.94 -3.53
N ASN A 86 -9.63 -5.97 -4.35
CA ASN A 86 -9.75 -7.34 -3.89
C ASN A 86 -8.34 -7.89 -3.65
N ASP A 87 -8.04 -8.22 -2.40
CA ASP A 87 -6.70 -8.62 -1.96
C ASP A 87 -6.25 -9.94 -2.61
N GLU A 88 -7.17 -10.88 -2.86
CA GLU A 88 -6.86 -12.14 -3.56
C GLU A 88 -6.52 -11.91 -5.04
N ILE A 89 -7.27 -11.05 -5.72
CA ILE A 89 -6.97 -10.67 -7.11
C ILE A 89 -5.65 -9.91 -7.19
N PHE A 90 -5.37 -9.07 -6.19
CA PHE A 90 -4.11 -8.35 -6.09
C PHE A 90 -2.96 -9.33 -5.98
N LYS A 91 -3.03 -10.24 -5.01
CA LYS A 91 -2.02 -11.28 -4.80
C LYS A 91 -1.82 -12.13 -6.06
N GLU A 92 -2.90 -12.62 -6.67
CA GLU A 92 -2.83 -13.47 -7.86
C GLU A 92 -2.14 -12.76 -9.03
N LYS A 93 -2.60 -11.55 -9.38
CA LYS A 93 -2.15 -10.89 -10.60
C LYS A 93 -0.86 -10.10 -10.41
N VAL A 94 -0.76 -9.35 -9.32
CA VAL A 94 0.42 -8.54 -9.03
C VAL A 94 1.57 -9.44 -8.57
N GLY A 95 1.28 -10.51 -7.81
CA GLY A 95 2.25 -11.51 -7.39
C GLY A 95 2.77 -12.40 -8.52
N ALA A 96 2.01 -12.54 -9.62
CA ALA A 96 2.51 -13.20 -10.83
C ALA A 96 3.68 -12.43 -11.50
N VAL A 97 3.92 -11.17 -11.12
CA VAL A 97 5.04 -10.35 -11.61
C VAL A 97 6.09 -10.22 -10.51
N SER A 98 7.33 -10.61 -10.83
CA SER A 98 8.45 -10.43 -9.90
C SER A 98 8.66 -8.94 -9.55
N VAL A 99 9.15 -8.66 -8.34
CA VAL A 99 9.47 -7.29 -7.90
C VAL A 99 10.43 -6.59 -8.86
N LYS A 100 11.38 -7.35 -9.45
CA LYS A 100 12.33 -6.84 -10.45
C LYS A 100 11.64 -6.42 -11.74
N THR A 101 10.73 -7.24 -12.25
CA THR A 101 9.95 -6.91 -13.46
C THR A 101 9.05 -5.71 -13.20
N LEU A 102 8.34 -5.69 -12.06
CA LEU A 102 7.50 -4.57 -11.65
C LEU A 102 8.31 -3.26 -11.58
N THR A 103 9.50 -3.32 -10.98
CA THR A 103 10.41 -2.16 -10.87
C THR A 103 10.83 -1.62 -12.23
N ARG A 104 11.12 -2.51 -13.21
CA ARG A 104 11.44 -2.08 -14.58
C ARG A 104 10.24 -1.38 -15.21
N THR A 105 9.08 -2.00 -15.18
CA THR A 105 7.84 -1.42 -15.73
C THR A 105 7.49 -0.09 -15.07
N ALA A 106 7.63 0.02 -13.75
CA ALA A 106 7.40 1.26 -13.02
C ALA A 106 8.30 2.40 -13.52
N LYS A 107 9.60 2.13 -13.70
CA LYS A 107 10.59 3.11 -14.16
C LYS A 107 10.37 3.55 -15.61
N GLU A 108 9.90 2.66 -16.48
CA GLU A 108 9.52 3.00 -17.86
C GLU A 108 8.34 3.97 -17.92
N ARG A 109 7.46 3.92 -16.92
CA ARG A 109 6.32 4.85 -16.81
C ARG A 109 6.77 6.21 -16.28
N ARG A 110 7.36 6.23 -15.09
CA ARG A 110 7.86 7.45 -14.44
C ARG A 110 8.71 7.15 -13.21
N PRO A 111 9.58 8.09 -12.79
CA PRO A 111 10.33 7.95 -11.55
C PRO A 111 9.41 8.02 -10.30
N GLY A 112 9.89 7.43 -9.21
CA GLY A 112 9.26 7.47 -7.89
C GLY A 112 8.09 6.49 -7.70
N SER A 113 7.42 6.59 -6.55
CA SER A 113 6.31 5.71 -6.14
C SER A 113 5.12 5.74 -7.10
N MET A 114 4.86 6.86 -7.79
CA MET A 114 3.77 6.93 -8.76
C MET A 114 3.95 5.98 -9.94
N GLY A 115 5.18 5.75 -10.41
CA GLY A 115 5.43 4.76 -11.46
C GLY A 115 5.05 3.35 -11.03
N PHE A 116 5.30 3.02 -9.76
CA PHE A 116 4.90 1.75 -9.15
C PHE A 116 3.39 1.66 -8.99
N ALA A 117 2.72 2.72 -8.53
CA ALA A 117 1.26 2.73 -8.38
C ALA A 117 0.55 2.48 -9.72
N GLU A 118 1.02 3.13 -10.79
CA GLU A 118 0.49 2.90 -12.13
C GLU A 118 0.78 1.49 -12.63
N ALA A 119 2.00 0.97 -12.42
CA ALA A 119 2.35 -0.40 -12.80
C ALA A 119 1.50 -1.44 -12.07
N ILE A 120 1.25 -1.25 -10.77
CA ILE A 120 0.37 -2.09 -9.96
C ILE A 120 -1.05 -2.09 -10.51
N VAL A 121 -1.64 -0.91 -10.76
CA VAL A 121 -3.01 -0.80 -11.30
C VAL A 121 -3.14 -1.47 -12.66
N ILE A 122 -2.13 -1.35 -13.53
CA ILE A 122 -2.12 -2.01 -14.84
C ILE A 122 -2.09 -3.53 -14.68
N THR A 123 -1.18 -4.04 -13.85
CA THR A 123 -1.04 -5.47 -13.59
C THR A 123 -2.31 -6.05 -12.96
N TYR A 124 -2.88 -5.36 -11.97
CA TYR A 124 -4.12 -5.75 -11.31
C TYR A 124 -5.31 -5.81 -12.28
N ASN A 125 -5.48 -4.81 -13.14
CA ASN A 125 -6.55 -4.82 -14.13
C ASN A 125 -6.37 -5.94 -15.15
N GLY A 126 -5.12 -6.18 -15.58
CA GLY A 126 -4.80 -7.15 -16.61
C GLY A 126 -5.61 -6.92 -17.90
N LYS A 127 -5.92 -7.99 -18.63
CA LYS A 127 -6.70 -7.95 -19.87
C LYS A 127 -8.23 -8.04 -19.66
N VAL A 128 -8.70 -7.93 -18.41
CA VAL A 128 -10.10 -8.22 -18.07
C VAL A 128 -11.02 -7.13 -18.63
N LYS A 129 -12.04 -7.56 -19.38
CA LYS A 129 -13.05 -6.69 -20.02
C LYS A 129 -14.21 -6.33 -19.09
N THR A 130 -14.45 -7.11 -18.04
CA THR A 130 -15.53 -6.89 -17.08
C THR A 130 -15.15 -5.79 -16.08
N ASN A 131 -16.09 -4.88 -15.83
CA ASN A 131 -15.82 -3.61 -15.15
C ASN A 131 -15.91 -3.71 -13.61
N THR A 132 -16.40 -4.82 -13.07
CA THR A 132 -16.80 -4.96 -11.66
C THR A 132 -15.65 -4.67 -10.69
N ASN A 133 -14.41 -5.04 -11.03
CA ASN A 133 -13.22 -4.82 -10.20
C ASN A 133 -12.15 -3.98 -10.91
N ARG A 134 -12.51 -3.13 -11.88
CA ARG A 134 -11.53 -2.34 -12.62
C ARG A 134 -11.10 -1.11 -11.81
N LEU A 135 -9.81 -0.97 -11.58
CA LEU A 135 -9.22 0.21 -10.96
C LEU A 135 -8.93 1.28 -12.02
N PHE A 136 -9.56 2.44 -11.92
CA PHE A 136 -9.44 3.50 -12.91
C PHE A 136 -8.23 4.40 -12.64
N MET A 137 -7.28 4.41 -13.58
CA MET A 137 -5.99 5.10 -13.45
C MET A 137 -6.11 6.59 -13.11
N ASN A 138 -7.13 7.28 -13.61
CA ASN A 138 -7.35 8.71 -13.35
C ASN A 138 -7.51 9.01 -11.84
N LYS A 139 -8.01 8.06 -11.05
CA LYS A 139 -8.15 8.23 -9.60
C LYS A 139 -6.80 8.38 -8.88
N LEU A 140 -5.71 7.79 -9.38
CA LEU A 140 -4.39 7.93 -8.77
C LEU A 140 -3.90 9.39 -8.73
N TYR A 141 -4.39 10.23 -9.64
CA TYR A 141 -3.98 11.64 -9.76
C TYR A 141 -4.92 12.59 -9.03
N MET A 142 -6.03 12.11 -8.46
CA MET A 142 -6.89 12.94 -7.64
C MET A 142 -6.13 13.36 -6.37
N ARG A 143 -6.26 14.63 -5.98
CA ARG A 143 -5.59 15.18 -4.80
C ARG A 143 -6.09 14.48 -3.54
N ASP A 144 -5.17 14.20 -2.61
CA ASP A 144 -5.42 13.53 -1.34
C ASP A 144 -6.46 14.24 -0.45
N GLY A 145 -6.75 15.53 -0.68
CA GLY A 145 -7.70 16.33 0.10
C GLY A 145 -9.17 15.91 0.02
N ASN A 146 -9.57 15.04 -0.92
CA ASN A 146 -10.91 14.46 -0.94
C ASN A 146 -10.98 13.10 -0.21
N ILE A 147 -9.85 12.42 -0.01
CA ILE A 147 -9.84 11.05 0.54
C ILE A 147 -10.11 11.06 2.05
N PHE A 148 -9.59 12.06 2.76
CA PHE A 148 -9.89 12.25 4.19
C PHE A 148 -11.34 12.66 4.45
N LYS A 149 -11.98 13.30 3.48
CA LYS A 149 -13.38 13.73 3.59
C LYS A 149 -14.31 12.52 3.51
N ASP A 150 -14.05 11.61 2.57
CA ASP A 150 -14.83 10.38 2.41
C ASP A 150 -14.68 9.43 3.63
N ILE A 151 -13.51 9.41 4.31
CA ILE A 151 -13.29 8.60 5.52
C ILE A 151 -13.99 9.22 6.74
N GLU A 152 -13.94 10.55 6.90
CA GLU A 152 -14.69 11.25 7.95
C GLU A 152 -16.21 11.08 7.77
N ASP A 153 -16.69 11.08 6.52
CA ASP A 153 -18.10 10.89 6.20
C ASP A 153 -18.55 9.44 6.50
N GLU A 154 -17.73 8.41 6.23
CA GLU A 154 -18.06 7.00 6.58
C GLU A 154 -18.02 6.71 8.09
N GLU A 155 -17.10 7.29 8.85
CA GLU A 155 -17.06 7.14 10.31
C GLU A 155 -18.26 7.83 10.99
N ASN A 156 -18.73 8.94 10.44
CA ASN A 156 -19.86 9.69 10.98
C ASN A 156 -21.22 9.02 10.66
N ASP A 157 -21.34 8.35 9.51
CA ASP A 157 -22.55 7.59 9.16
C ASP A 157 -22.72 6.34 10.05
N GLN A 158 -21.63 5.62 10.39
CA GLN A 158 -21.69 4.44 11.27
C GLN A 158 -22.07 4.76 12.71
N GLN A 159 -21.91 6.01 13.16
CA GLN A 159 -22.29 6.44 14.51
C GLN A 159 -23.74 6.92 14.61
N SER A 160 -24.39 7.17 13.47
CA SER A 160 -25.77 7.66 13.39
C SER A 160 -26.84 6.57 13.28
N GLU A 161 -26.45 5.32 12.99
CA GLU A 161 -27.38 4.18 12.85
C GLU A 161 -27.65 3.43 14.18
N VAL A 162 -27.17 3.97 15.30
CA VAL A 162 -27.32 3.39 16.65
C VAL A 162 -28.10 4.31 17.59
N ILE A 163 -29.30 4.77 17.19
CA ILE A 163 -30.31 5.35 18.10
C ILE A 163 -31.70 4.88 17.69
#